data_AF-A0A9R1JLA4-F1
#
_entry.id   AF-A0A9R1JLA4-F1
#
_cell.length_a   1.000
_cell.length_b   1.000
_cell.length_c   1.000
_cell.angle_alpha   90.00
_cell.angle_beta   90.00
_cell.angle_gamma   90.00
#
_symmetry.space_group_name_H-M   'P 1'
#
loop_
_entity.id
_entity.type
_entity.pdbx_description
1 polymer ?
#
loop_
_entity_poly.entity_id
_entity_poly.type
_entity_poly.pdbx_seq_one_letter_code
_entity_poly.pdbx_strand_id
1 'polypeptide(L)'
;MDDTILAQEESDERTGAGVILNKEDQARYAKLLRPNIPPPIDPYSNVAWEDYDQVEERLARVRITCYKVPPEAAHELKEPEEYTEDELCQESYFRHLDDDESFEWFFHRDNSQKPELNDYQRIVLRNFLPDSCERQYCYHDDYRSRYHTYEIDSVYVKYYGEISKKIKWIADYLHLDRSTEALPHFAEVHPALNTGRLCQSPWRNMDTIAWRQALRIATHFPHMTVRLAAFAYNEYIIELNTYASLKDIDLLYFEIWRLVAKEDRRYLDAVKEVYEMDKFAIHKRVLHAELNALPVFVTIKQMIYSIVKEGGIDLKAKEDEARAVFSKLAFRKHKTMNMAQYAEKKMEIADRLGLDKKVLVFLLGVTFINVQTLALALLSRYFPNPLPYSFTGLLSHFTHAPLLIHLIGDRVPLSTPSLSTIVPNHTFEAHPSTPHDDPNTL
;
A
#
# COMPACT_ATOMS: atom_id res chain seq x y z
N MET A 1 35.88 -5.34 30.21
CA MET A 1 35.18 -4.16 30.74
C MET A 1 34.90 -3.25 29.56
N ASP A 2 33.75 -3.47 28.91
CA ASP A 2 33.05 -2.47 28.07
C ASP A 2 31.66 -3.02 27.64
N ASP A 3 31.01 -3.74 28.56
CA ASP A 3 29.64 -4.30 28.38
C ASP A 3 28.64 -3.56 29.28
N THR A 4 28.79 -2.25 29.44
CA THR A 4 27.96 -1.47 30.38
C THR A 4 27.61 -0.09 29.84
N ILE A 5 27.17 -0.03 28.58
CA ILE A 5 26.42 1.13 28.04
C ILE A 5 25.29 0.65 27.13
N LEU A 6 24.49 -0.32 27.56
CA LEU A 6 23.24 -0.70 26.88
C LEU A 6 22.09 -1.03 27.84
N ALA A 7 22.14 -0.47 29.06
CA ALA A 7 21.08 -0.63 30.04
C ALA A 7 20.91 0.65 30.86
N GLN A 8 20.27 1.67 30.26
CA GLN A 8 19.46 2.73 30.92
C GLN A 8 19.22 3.91 29.95
N GLU A 9 18.46 3.67 28.88
CA GLU A 9 17.67 4.73 28.23
C GLU A 9 16.23 4.23 28.00
N GLU A 10 15.65 3.64 29.05
CA GLU A 10 14.19 3.45 29.20
C GLU A 10 13.57 4.70 29.88
N SER A 11 14.15 5.89 29.67
CA SER A 11 13.53 7.14 30.10
C SER A 11 12.73 7.69 28.93
N ASP A 12 11.40 7.74 29.07
CA ASP A 12 10.45 8.41 28.17
C ASP A 12 11.12 9.21 27.05
N GLU A 13 11.11 8.67 25.84
CA GLU A 13 11.49 9.41 24.64
C GLU A 13 10.50 10.57 24.46
N ARG A 14 10.73 11.65 25.19
CA ARG A 14 9.88 12.83 25.15
C ARG A 14 9.80 13.30 23.71
N THR A 15 8.60 13.39 23.17
CA THR A 15 8.29 14.05 21.92
C THR A 15 7.49 15.30 22.19
N GLY A 16 7.43 16.21 21.22
CA GLY A 16 6.75 17.49 21.38
C GLY A 16 7.53 18.64 20.78
N ALA A 17 6.85 19.77 20.57
CA ALA A 17 7.43 20.99 20.03
C ALA A 17 8.68 21.48 20.82
N GLY A 18 8.70 21.23 22.13
CA GLY A 18 9.81 21.63 23.01
C GLY A 18 11.02 20.70 23.00
N VAL A 19 10.95 19.54 22.35
CA VAL A 19 12.07 18.58 22.27
C VAL A 19 12.87 18.85 21.01
N ILE A 20 13.87 19.72 21.14
CA ILE A 20 14.71 20.18 20.04
C ILE A 20 15.87 19.21 19.85
N LEU A 21 15.91 18.57 18.68
CA LEU A 21 17.05 17.79 18.19
C LEU A 21 17.82 18.64 17.18
N ASN A 22 19.15 18.58 17.18
CA ASN A 22 20.00 19.40 16.30
C ASN A 22 20.35 18.64 14.99
N LYS A 23 21.21 19.24 14.15
CA LYS A 23 21.63 18.62 12.88
C LYS A 23 22.57 17.44 13.10
N GLU A 24 23.37 17.48 14.16
CA GLU A 24 24.30 16.44 14.56
C GLU A 24 23.54 15.19 14.99
N ASP A 25 22.45 15.34 15.76
CA ASP A 25 21.52 14.27 16.13
C ASP A 25 20.91 13.63 14.88
N GLN A 26 20.42 14.45 13.95
CA GLN A 26 19.88 13.99 12.68
C GLN A 26 20.92 13.15 11.91
N ALA A 27 22.15 13.62 11.81
CA ALA A 27 23.23 12.90 11.14
C ALA A 27 23.60 11.61 11.87
N ARG A 28 23.56 11.59 13.21
CA ARG A 28 23.77 10.40 14.03
C ARG A 28 22.68 9.36 13.77
N TYR A 29 21.40 9.75 13.82
CA TYR A 29 20.29 8.83 13.55
C TYR A 29 20.32 8.30 12.12
N ALA A 30 20.61 9.15 11.14
CA ALA A 30 20.74 8.73 9.74
C ALA A 30 21.86 7.69 9.53
N LYS A 31 22.94 7.71 10.33
CA LYS A 31 24.00 6.69 10.32
C LYS A 31 23.59 5.37 10.97
N LEU A 32 22.70 5.40 11.96
CA LEU A 32 22.18 4.20 12.63
C LEU A 32 21.16 3.46 11.74
N LEU A 33 20.41 4.21 10.94
CA LEU A 33 19.51 3.64 9.95
C LEU A 33 20.31 3.03 8.78
N ARG A 34 19.82 1.91 8.24
CA ARG A 34 20.54 1.21 7.17
C ARG A 34 20.69 2.13 5.95
N PRO A 35 21.92 2.28 5.40
CA PRO A 35 22.10 2.90 4.11
C PRO A 35 21.62 1.89 3.05
N ASN A 36 20.55 2.26 2.35
CA ASN A 36 20.01 1.62 1.16
C ASN A 36 18.95 0.52 1.33
N ILE A 37 17.94 0.68 0.47
CA ILE A 37 17.04 -0.37 -0.03
C ILE A 37 17.91 -1.36 -0.83
N PRO A 38 17.57 -2.66 -0.90
CA PRO A 38 18.12 -3.54 -1.93
C PRO A 38 18.19 -2.83 -3.29
N PRO A 39 19.19 -3.12 -4.15
CA PRO A 39 19.25 -2.52 -5.48
C PRO A 39 17.88 -2.64 -6.16
N PRO A 40 17.43 -1.60 -6.90
CA PRO A 40 16.18 -1.67 -7.64
C PRO A 40 16.18 -2.97 -8.46
N ILE A 41 15.08 -3.71 -8.40
CA ILE A 41 14.90 -4.89 -9.24
C ILE A 41 15.07 -4.45 -10.68
N ASP A 42 15.97 -5.11 -11.41
CA ASP A 42 16.27 -4.78 -12.80
C ASP A 42 14.97 -4.85 -13.60
N PRO A 43 14.48 -3.72 -14.14
CA PRO A 43 13.22 -3.71 -14.88
C PRO A 43 13.28 -4.54 -16.17
N TYR A 44 14.47 -4.95 -16.61
CA TYR A 44 14.68 -5.78 -17.80
C TYR A 44 15.00 -7.26 -17.48
N SER A 45 15.11 -7.61 -16.19
CA SER A 45 15.30 -9.00 -15.74
C SER A 45 13.94 -9.70 -15.71
N ASN A 46 13.67 -10.53 -16.72
CA ASN A 46 12.51 -11.41 -16.75
C ASN A 46 12.93 -12.84 -16.42
N VAL A 47 12.02 -13.59 -15.79
CA VAL A 47 12.16 -15.03 -15.55
C VAL A 47 12.42 -15.70 -16.91
N ALA A 48 13.35 -16.66 -16.96
CA ALA A 48 13.50 -17.50 -18.13
C ALA A 48 12.18 -18.21 -18.43
N TRP A 49 11.84 -18.45 -19.70
CA TRP A 49 10.53 -19.01 -20.05
C TRP A 49 10.23 -20.32 -19.32
N GLU A 50 11.24 -21.13 -19.07
CA GLU A 50 11.14 -22.42 -18.37
C GLU A 50 10.82 -22.28 -16.87
N ASP A 51 11.25 -21.19 -16.24
CA ASP A 51 10.98 -20.92 -14.82
C ASP A 51 9.67 -20.14 -14.63
N TYR A 52 9.16 -19.50 -15.69
CA TYR A 52 7.92 -18.72 -15.67
C TYR A 52 6.69 -19.61 -15.49
N ASP A 53 6.67 -20.77 -16.16
CA ASP A 53 5.57 -21.73 -16.04
C ASP A 53 5.44 -22.27 -14.60
N GLN A 54 6.56 -22.50 -13.91
CA GLN A 54 6.54 -22.92 -12.50
C GLN A 54 5.98 -21.82 -11.57
N VAL A 55 6.23 -20.55 -11.88
CA VAL A 55 5.64 -19.43 -11.15
C VAL A 55 4.14 -19.38 -11.41
N GLU A 56 3.71 -19.40 -12.67
CA GLU A 56 2.29 -19.32 -13.02
C GLU A 56 1.49 -20.53 -12.56
N GLU A 57 2.06 -21.74 -12.56
CA GLU A 57 1.46 -22.92 -11.92
C GLU A 57 1.19 -22.66 -10.44
N ARG A 58 2.19 -22.18 -9.70
CA ARG A 58 2.04 -21.89 -8.27
C ARG A 58 0.98 -20.82 -8.03
N LEU A 59 0.96 -19.76 -8.83
CA LEU A 59 -0.04 -18.70 -8.74
C LEU A 59 -1.44 -19.19 -9.13
N ALA A 60 -1.58 -20.07 -10.13
CA ALA A 60 -2.85 -20.67 -10.53
C ALA A 60 -3.48 -21.44 -9.37
N ARG A 61 -2.68 -22.24 -8.65
CA ARG A 61 -3.15 -22.97 -7.46
C ARG A 61 -3.66 -22.02 -6.38
N VAL A 62 -3.00 -20.88 -6.17
CA VAL A 62 -3.50 -19.83 -5.26
C VAL A 62 -4.83 -19.27 -5.76
N ARG A 63 -4.95 -18.90 -7.04
CA ARG A 63 -6.20 -18.38 -7.62
C ARG A 63 -7.38 -19.34 -7.39
N ILE A 64 -7.19 -20.63 -7.68
CA ILE A 64 -8.22 -21.67 -7.49
C ILE A 64 -8.62 -21.78 -6.01
N THR A 65 -7.64 -21.87 -5.10
CA THR A 65 -7.93 -21.95 -3.65
C THR A 65 -8.80 -20.79 -3.19
N CYS A 66 -8.51 -19.58 -3.66
CA CYS A 66 -9.25 -18.38 -3.28
C CYS A 66 -10.70 -18.39 -3.76
N TYR A 67 -10.92 -18.83 -5.00
CA TYR A 67 -12.23 -18.91 -5.61
C TYR A 67 -13.12 -19.99 -5.03
N LYS A 68 -12.53 -21.02 -4.43
CA LYS A 68 -13.28 -22.05 -3.72
C LYS A 68 -13.73 -21.63 -2.32
N VAL A 69 -13.21 -20.52 -1.78
CA VAL A 69 -13.65 -19.97 -0.47
C VAL A 69 -15.11 -19.48 -0.51
N PRO A 70 -15.57 -18.70 -1.52
CA PRO A 70 -16.98 -18.41 -1.68
C PRO A 70 -17.73 -19.60 -2.29
N PRO A 71 -18.73 -20.19 -1.60
CA PRO A 71 -19.39 -21.43 -2.03
C PRO A 71 -20.17 -21.30 -3.35
N GLU A 72 -20.60 -20.09 -3.70
CA GLU A 72 -21.37 -19.79 -4.92
C GLU A 72 -20.53 -19.94 -6.20
N ALA A 73 -19.22 -19.70 -6.13
CA ALA A 73 -18.28 -19.83 -7.24
C ALA A 73 -17.50 -21.17 -7.23
N ALA A 74 -17.55 -21.90 -6.11
CA ALA A 74 -16.73 -23.09 -5.87
C ALA A 74 -17.18 -24.35 -6.62
N HIS A 75 -18.43 -24.40 -7.10
CA HIS A 75 -19.05 -25.63 -7.60
C HIS A 75 -18.44 -26.18 -8.90
N GLU A 76 -17.65 -25.38 -9.63
CA GLU A 76 -17.10 -25.75 -10.94
C GLU A 76 -15.59 -26.10 -10.90
N LEU A 77 -14.90 -25.78 -9.80
CA LEU A 77 -13.44 -25.95 -9.71
C LEU A 77 -13.04 -27.21 -8.93
N LYS A 78 -12.09 -27.97 -9.48
CA LYS A 78 -11.43 -29.10 -8.78
C LYS A 78 -10.59 -28.60 -7.61
N GLU A 79 -10.11 -29.47 -6.73
CA GLU A 79 -9.12 -29.04 -5.73
C GLU A 79 -7.84 -28.54 -6.43
N PRO A 80 -7.16 -27.51 -5.91
CA PRO A 80 -5.98 -26.94 -6.55
C PRO A 80 -4.92 -27.98 -6.91
N GLU A 81 -4.74 -29.00 -6.08
CA GLU A 81 -3.78 -30.10 -6.26
C GLU A 81 -4.21 -31.14 -7.30
N GLU A 82 -5.50 -31.20 -7.66
CA GLU A 82 -6.04 -32.18 -8.61
C GLU A 82 -5.78 -31.78 -10.07
N TYR A 83 -5.45 -30.52 -10.34
CA TYR A 83 -5.08 -30.06 -11.67
C TYR A 83 -3.65 -30.49 -12.02
N THR A 84 -3.52 -31.14 -13.18
CA THR A 84 -2.21 -31.44 -13.79
C THR A 84 -1.62 -30.18 -14.44
N GLU A 85 -0.31 -30.18 -14.70
CA GLU A 85 0.38 -29.08 -15.40
C GLU A 85 -0.28 -28.77 -16.75
N ASP A 86 -0.64 -29.79 -17.53
CA ASP A 86 -1.32 -29.65 -18.81
C ASP A 86 -2.70 -29.00 -18.67
N GLU A 87 -3.47 -29.38 -17.65
CA GLU A 87 -4.80 -28.79 -17.40
C GLU A 87 -4.66 -27.32 -16.98
N LEU A 88 -3.69 -26.99 -16.11
CA LEU A 88 -3.41 -25.60 -15.73
C LEU A 88 -3.02 -24.76 -16.95
N CYS A 89 -2.19 -25.30 -17.84
CA CYS A 89 -1.78 -24.63 -19.07
C CYS A 89 -2.96 -24.42 -20.04
N GLN A 90 -3.83 -25.42 -20.20
CA GLN A 90 -5.05 -25.31 -21.03
C GLN A 90 -6.00 -24.21 -20.52
N GLU A 91 -6.14 -24.10 -19.19
CA GLU A 91 -6.93 -23.04 -18.54
C GLU A 91 -6.17 -21.70 -18.43
N SER A 92 -5.04 -21.57 -19.14
CA SER A 92 -4.21 -20.37 -19.14
C SER A 92 -3.81 -19.90 -17.74
N TYR A 93 -3.54 -20.87 -16.84
CA TYR A 93 -3.20 -20.69 -15.43
C TYR A 93 -4.28 -19.95 -14.62
N PHE A 94 -5.54 -20.05 -15.06
CA PHE A 94 -6.69 -19.39 -14.46
C PHE A 94 -6.54 -17.88 -14.34
N ARG A 95 -5.76 -17.23 -15.22
CA ARG A 95 -5.52 -15.77 -15.15
C ARG A 95 -6.79 -14.94 -15.26
N HIS A 96 -7.85 -15.45 -15.90
CA HIS A 96 -9.15 -14.78 -15.97
C HIS A 96 -9.78 -14.57 -14.58
N LEU A 97 -9.38 -15.38 -13.58
CA LEU A 97 -9.81 -15.22 -12.19
C LEU A 97 -9.22 -13.95 -11.54
N ASP A 98 -8.12 -13.40 -12.07
CA ASP A 98 -7.59 -12.11 -11.60
C ASP A 98 -8.43 -10.92 -12.10
N ASP A 99 -9.40 -11.12 -13.01
CA ASP A 99 -10.26 -10.06 -13.56
C ASP A 99 -11.58 -9.90 -12.80
N ASP A 100 -11.94 -10.82 -11.90
CA ASP A 100 -13.16 -10.71 -11.10
C ASP A 100 -13.02 -9.60 -10.05
N GLU A 101 -13.90 -8.62 -10.16
CA GLU A 101 -13.95 -7.44 -9.30
C GLU A 101 -14.40 -7.74 -7.88
N SER A 102 -14.93 -8.95 -7.60
CA SER A 102 -15.26 -9.39 -6.24
C SER A 102 -14.04 -9.58 -5.34
N PHE A 103 -12.85 -9.75 -5.92
CA PHE A 103 -11.59 -9.85 -5.17
C PHE A 103 -10.91 -8.49 -5.03
N GLU A 104 -10.48 -8.17 -3.81
CA GLU A 104 -9.76 -6.93 -3.49
C GLU A 104 -8.29 -6.92 -3.95
N TRP A 105 -7.82 -7.99 -4.60
CA TRP A 105 -6.42 -8.20 -4.98
C TRP A 105 -6.30 -8.97 -6.30
N PHE A 106 -5.12 -8.93 -6.91
CA PHE A 106 -4.76 -9.70 -8.11
C PHE A 106 -3.24 -9.91 -8.19
N PHE A 107 -2.79 -10.85 -9.03
CA PHE A 107 -1.38 -10.97 -9.39
C PHE A 107 -1.07 -10.08 -10.60
N HIS A 108 -0.23 -9.06 -10.41
CA HIS A 108 0.12 -8.16 -11.50
C HIS A 108 1.01 -8.87 -12.53
N ARG A 109 0.62 -8.85 -13.80
CA ARG A 109 1.31 -9.57 -14.89
C ARG A 109 2.82 -9.27 -14.95
N ASP A 110 3.20 -8.00 -14.90
CA ASP A 110 4.62 -7.62 -14.94
C ASP A 110 5.40 -8.08 -13.69
N ASN A 111 4.72 -8.37 -12.58
CA ASN A 111 5.35 -8.88 -11.36
C ASN A 111 5.54 -10.39 -11.42
N SER A 112 4.64 -11.14 -12.06
CA SER A 112 4.82 -12.58 -12.32
C SER A 112 6.10 -12.85 -13.12
N GLN A 113 6.45 -11.95 -14.03
CA GLN A 113 7.62 -12.06 -14.88
C GLN A 113 8.94 -11.73 -14.18
N LYS A 114 8.94 -11.32 -12.90
CA LYS A 114 10.16 -10.96 -12.17
C LYS A 114 10.63 -12.11 -11.29
N PRO A 115 11.80 -12.72 -11.54
CA PRO A 115 12.23 -13.92 -10.82
C PRO A 115 12.62 -13.61 -9.37
N GLU A 116 13.05 -12.38 -9.08
CA GLU A 116 13.51 -12.00 -7.74
C GLU A 116 12.36 -11.79 -6.75
N LEU A 117 11.11 -11.69 -7.24
CA LEU A 117 9.95 -11.51 -6.39
C LEU A 117 9.54 -12.82 -5.71
N ASN A 118 9.03 -12.73 -4.49
CA ASN A 118 8.23 -13.78 -3.88
C ASN A 118 6.74 -13.53 -4.14
N ASP A 119 5.88 -14.49 -3.79
CA ASP A 119 4.46 -14.39 -4.12
C ASP A 119 3.76 -13.26 -3.34
N TYR A 120 4.23 -12.93 -2.13
CA TYR A 120 3.83 -11.71 -1.41
C TYR A 120 4.17 -10.42 -2.17
N GLN A 121 5.30 -10.35 -2.87
CA GLN A 121 5.65 -9.16 -3.64
C GLN A 121 4.88 -9.08 -4.96
N ARG A 122 4.36 -10.22 -5.47
CA ARG A 122 3.57 -10.29 -6.70
C ARG A 122 2.12 -9.86 -6.53
N ILE A 123 1.54 -10.10 -5.36
CA ILE A 123 0.16 -9.69 -5.06
C ILE A 123 0.04 -8.16 -4.98
N VAL A 124 -1.01 -7.63 -5.60
CA VAL A 124 -1.33 -6.21 -5.65
C VAL A 124 -2.79 -6.03 -5.25
N LEU A 125 -3.08 -5.03 -4.42
CA LEU A 125 -4.47 -4.69 -4.08
C LEU A 125 -5.10 -3.90 -5.22
N ARG A 126 -6.40 -4.09 -5.47
CA ARG A 126 -7.13 -3.24 -6.41
C ARG A 126 -7.17 -1.81 -5.89
N ASN A 127 -7.08 -0.84 -6.79
CA ASN A 127 -7.03 0.58 -6.43
C ASN A 127 -8.34 1.32 -6.70
N PHE A 128 -9.39 0.64 -7.16
CA PHE A 128 -10.67 1.27 -7.46
C PHE A 128 -11.71 0.72 -6.50
N LEU A 129 -12.55 1.60 -5.94
CA LEU A 129 -13.71 1.13 -5.19
C LEU A 129 -14.69 0.48 -6.17
N PRO A 130 -15.35 -0.64 -5.79
CA PRO A 130 -16.39 -1.26 -6.61
C PRO A 130 -17.42 -0.20 -7.05
N ASP A 131 -17.82 -0.25 -8.33
CA ASP A 131 -18.77 0.68 -8.94
C ASP A 131 -18.35 2.17 -9.01
N SER A 132 -17.04 2.49 -8.87
CA SER A 132 -16.56 3.87 -9.01
C SER A 132 -15.19 3.99 -9.68
N CYS A 133 -14.93 5.14 -10.29
CA CYS A 133 -13.59 5.54 -10.76
C CYS A 133 -12.72 6.14 -9.63
N GLU A 134 -13.17 6.08 -8.37
CA GLU A 134 -12.46 6.68 -7.24
C GLU A 134 -11.30 5.79 -6.79
N ARG A 135 -10.13 6.40 -6.59
CA ARG A 135 -8.95 5.69 -6.11
C ARG A 135 -9.08 5.37 -4.62
N GLN A 136 -8.92 4.12 -4.25
CA GLN A 136 -8.94 3.69 -2.85
C GLN A 136 -7.64 4.05 -2.12
N TYR A 137 -6.49 3.91 -2.77
CA TYR A 137 -5.18 4.12 -2.14
C TYR A 137 -4.43 5.31 -2.76
N CYS A 138 -3.90 6.16 -1.89
CA CYS A 138 -2.90 7.15 -2.28
C CYS A 138 -1.60 6.45 -2.66
N TYR A 139 -0.93 6.94 -3.70
CA TYR A 139 0.40 6.46 -4.11
C TYR A 139 0.46 4.96 -4.45
N HIS A 140 -0.64 4.38 -4.92
CA HIS A 140 -0.74 2.95 -5.26
C HIS A 140 0.40 2.46 -6.17
N ASP A 141 0.66 3.17 -7.27
CA ASP A 141 1.74 2.83 -8.21
C ASP A 141 3.14 2.97 -7.59
N ASP A 142 3.36 4.03 -6.81
CA ASP A 142 4.62 4.27 -6.10
C ASP A 142 4.89 3.22 -5.03
N TYR A 143 3.84 2.66 -4.41
CA TYR A 143 3.97 1.57 -3.46
C TYR A 143 4.29 0.27 -4.19
N ARG A 144 3.48 -0.09 -5.20
CA ARG A 144 3.60 -1.32 -5.98
C ARG A 144 5.01 -1.48 -6.58
N SER A 145 5.59 -0.39 -7.08
CA SER A 145 6.93 -0.39 -7.69
C SER A 145 8.10 -0.62 -6.73
N ARG A 146 7.86 -0.62 -5.41
CA ARG A 146 8.92 -0.82 -4.39
C ARG A 146 9.15 -2.25 -4.00
N TYR A 147 8.19 -3.13 -4.30
CA TYR A 147 8.30 -4.56 -4.01
C TYR A 147 8.72 -4.85 -2.55
N HIS A 148 8.10 -4.17 -1.59
CA HIS A 148 8.38 -4.44 -0.19
C HIS A 148 8.07 -5.90 0.16
N THR A 149 8.91 -6.49 1.01
CA THR A 149 8.66 -7.80 1.60
C THR A 149 7.70 -7.66 2.78
N TYR A 150 7.12 -8.77 3.23
CA TYR A 150 6.22 -8.79 4.38
C TYR A 150 6.89 -8.21 5.63
N GLU A 151 8.19 -8.49 5.85
CA GLU A 151 8.93 -7.95 6.99
C GLU A 151 9.08 -6.42 6.91
N ILE A 152 9.34 -5.88 5.70
CA ILE A 152 9.44 -4.43 5.50
C ILE A 152 8.09 -3.77 5.77
N ASP A 153 7.01 -4.33 5.23
CA ASP A 153 5.65 -3.81 5.40
C ASP A 153 5.20 -3.89 6.87
N SER A 154 5.50 -4.99 7.56
CA SER A 154 5.25 -5.16 9.00
C SER A 154 5.96 -4.11 9.85
N VAL A 155 7.22 -3.82 9.53
CA VAL A 155 7.99 -2.76 10.21
C VAL A 155 7.43 -1.38 9.88
N TYR A 156 7.09 -1.13 8.60
CA TYR A 156 6.57 0.15 8.12
C TYR A 156 5.27 0.52 8.82
N VAL A 157 4.32 -0.41 8.91
CA VAL A 157 3.03 -0.21 9.60
C VAL A 157 3.23 0.13 11.07
N LYS A 158 4.12 -0.59 11.77
CA LYS A 158 4.41 -0.32 13.19
C LYS A 158 5.07 1.04 13.38
N TYR A 159 6.02 1.40 12.52
CA TYR A 159 6.68 2.70 12.57
C TYR A 159 5.69 3.84 12.33
N TYR A 160 4.85 3.72 11.30
CA TYR A 160 3.78 4.68 11.00
C TYR A 160 2.85 4.87 12.20
N GLY A 161 2.44 3.75 12.82
CA GLY A 161 1.63 3.75 14.04
C GLY A 161 2.30 4.47 15.22
N GLU A 162 3.62 4.39 15.36
CA GLU A 162 4.34 5.09 16.42
C GLU A 162 4.54 6.58 16.14
N ILE A 163 4.91 6.98 14.93
CA ILE A 163 5.06 8.40 14.60
C ILE A 163 3.72 9.14 14.67
N SER A 164 2.61 8.50 14.27
CA SER A 164 1.28 9.11 14.30
C SER A 164 0.78 9.40 15.71
N LYS A 165 1.27 8.65 16.72
CA LYS A 165 1.01 8.90 18.14
C LYS A 165 1.99 9.93 18.71
N LYS A 166 3.29 9.68 18.55
CA LYS A 166 4.36 10.46 19.20
C LYS A 166 4.54 11.86 18.59
N ILE A 167 4.24 12.04 17.30
CA ILE A 167 4.44 13.30 16.57
C ILE A 167 3.11 14.04 16.33
N LYS A 168 1.99 13.55 16.87
CA LYS A 168 0.65 14.15 16.71
C LYS A 168 0.57 15.64 17.01
N TRP A 169 1.42 16.12 17.91
CA TRP A 169 1.53 17.54 18.28
C TRP A 169 1.79 18.46 17.07
N ILE A 170 2.37 17.97 15.96
CA ILE A 170 2.62 18.78 14.76
C ILE A 170 1.31 19.28 14.12
N ALA A 171 0.19 18.60 14.36
CA ALA A 171 -1.12 18.97 13.87
C ALA A 171 -1.55 20.38 14.33
N ASP A 172 -1.16 20.78 15.54
CA ASP A 172 -1.49 22.09 16.11
C ASP A 172 -0.80 23.23 15.36
N TYR A 173 0.22 22.93 14.55
CA TYR A 173 1.04 23.90 13.82
C TYR A 173 0.77 23.91 12.31
N LEU A 174 -0.19 23.12 11.80
CA LEU A 174 -0.51 23.06 10.36
C LEU A 174 -1.00 24.39 9.78
N HIS A 175 -1.54 25.27 10.62
CA HIS A 175 -2.01 26.60 10.26
C HIS A 175 -0.88 27.61 10.01
N LEU A 176 0.35 27.27 10.41
CA LEU A 176 1.50 28.15 10.21
C LEU A 176 1.79 28.33 8.72
N ASP A 177 2.18 29.56 8.37
CA ASP A 177 2.51 29.89 7.00
C ASP A 177 3.66 29.02 6.47
N ARG A 178 3.46 28.48 5.28
CA ARG A 178 4.45 27.70 4.53
C ARG A 178 5.25 28.59 3.57
N SER A 179 4.76 29.79 3.27
CA SER A 179 5.34 30.72 2.30
C SER A 179 6.49 31.56 2.89
N THR A 180 7.66 30.95 3.03
CA THR A 180 8.92 31.70 2.92
C THR A 180 9.95 30.91 2.14
N GLU A 181 9.65 30.66 0.87
CA GLU A 181 10.69 30.65 -0.15
C GLU A 181 10.89 32.11 -0.57
N ALA A 182 11.84 32.81 0.04
CA ALA A 182 12.43 33.92 -0.69
C ALA A 182 13.06 33.30 -1.95
N LEU A 183 12.46 33.57 -3.12
CA LEU A 183 13.04 33.23 -4.41
C LEU A 183 14.54 33.61 -4.38
N PRO A 184 15.47 32.74 -4.80
CA PRO A 184 16.90 33.03 -4.78
C PRO A 184 17.27 34.40 -5.37
N HIS A 185 16.50 34.84 -6.38
CA HIS A 185 16.65 36.14 -7.02
C HIS A 185 16.38 37.34 -6.10
N PHE A 186 15.45 37.26 -5.15
CA PHE A 186 15.19 38.37 -4.21
C PHE A 186 16.36 38.58 -3.23
N ALA A 187 17.08 37.50 -2.88
CA ALA A 187 18.25 37.56 -2.01
C ALA A 187 19.50 38.13 -2.71
N GLU A 188 19.59 37.98 -4.04
CA GLU A 188 20.67 38.58 -4.85
C GLU A 188 20.50 40.09 -5.04
N VAL A 189 19.25 40.57 -5.17
CA VAL A 189 18.95 41.98 -5.46
C VAL A 189 18.99 42.88 -4.21
N HIS A 190 18.82 42.31 -3.01
CA HIS A 190 18.81 43.06 -1.74
C HIS A 190 19.73 42.45 -0.66
N PRO A 191 21.06 42.54 -0.81
CA PRO A 191 22.03 42.00 0.16
C PRO A 191 21.95 42.63 1.55
N ALA A 192 21.38 43.84 1.68
CA ALA A 192 21.17 44.50 2.98
C ALA A 192 20.08 43.84 3.85
N LEU A 193 19.20 43.01 3.26
CA LEU A 193 18.21 42.22 4.00
C LEU A 193 18.72 40.80 4.30
N ASN A 194 19.86 40.40 3.74
CA ASN A 194 20.48 39.09 3.93
C ASN A 194 21.31 39.06 5.23
N THR A 195 20.65 39.30 6.35
CA THR A 195 21.26 39.28 7.69
C THR A 195 21.40 37.88 8.26
N GLY A 196 21.86 36.88 7.48
CA GLY A 196 22.21 35.53 7.96
C GLY A 196 21.08 34.71 8.64
N ARG A 197 19.92 35.32 8.87
CA ARG A 197 18.70 34.71 9.35
C ARG A 197 17.94 34.28 8.11
N LEU A 198 18.33 33.12 7.55
CA LEU A 198 17.48 32.38 6.63
C LEU A 198 16.07 32.39 7.23
N CYS A 199 15.13 33.08 6.60
CA CYS A 199 13.72 33.14 6.99
C CYS A 199 13.12 31.73 6.85
N GLN A 200 13.43 30.85 7.81
CA GLN A 200 12.78 29.56 7.91
C GLN A 200 11.34 29.84 8.31
N SER A 201 10.39 29.44 7.47
CA SER A 201 8.97 29.62 7.76
C SER A 201 8.70 29.01 9.15
N PRO A 202 7.80 29.59 9.95
CA PRO A 202 7.41 29.02 11.23
C PRO A 202 7.02 27.53 11.09
N TRP A 203 6.33 27.16 10.01
CA TRP A 203 6.06 25.76 9.65
C TRP A 203 7.34 24.93 9.51
N ARG A 204 8.33 25.38 8.72
CA ARG A 204 9.56 24.64 8.45
C ARG A 204 10.35 24.33 9.72
N ASN A 205 10.32 25.23 10.71
CA ASN A 205 10.95 24.98 12.01
C ASN A 205 10.27 23.80 12.72
N MET A 206 8.93 23.83 12.79
CA MET A 206 8.15 22.77 13.44
C MET A 206 8.28 21.43 12.70
N ASP A 207 8.21 21.46 11.36
CA ASP A 207 8.40 20.31 10.49
C ASP A 207 9.80 19.70 10.63
N THR A 208 10.84 20.53 10.75
CA THR A 208 12.20 20.04 10.99
C THR A 208 12.33 19.34 12.35
N ILE A 209 11.70 19.88 13.40
CA ILE A 209 11.70 19.26 14.73
C ILE A 209 10.97 17.90 14.68
N ALA A 210 9.78 17.88 14.07
CA ALA A 210 8.99 16.68 13.89
C ALA A 210 9.74 15.60 13.09
N TRP A 211 10.36 15.97 11.96
CA TRP A 211 11.18 15.05 11.16
C TRP A 211 12.34 14.44 11.94
N ARG A 212 13.07 15.24 12.75
CA ARG A 212 14.17 14.71 13.56
C ARG A 212 13.68 13.74 14.64
N GLN A 213 12.52 14.01 15.25
CA GLN A 213 11.89 13.08 16.17
C GLN A 213 11.45 11.79 15.46
N ALA A 214 10.93 11.90 14.23
CA ALA A 214 10.58 10.75 13.40
C ALA A 214 11.81 9.88 13.09
N LEU A 215 12.95 10.50 12.77
CA LEU A 215 14.21 9.80 12.55
C LEU A 215 14.73 9.11 13.81
N ARG A 216 14.63 9.76 14.98
CA ARG A 216 14.99 9.14 16.25
C ARG A 216 14.14 7.89 16.49
N ILE A 217 12.82 8.01 16.37
CA ILE A 217 11.88 6.88 16.51
C ILE A 217 12.24 5.75 15.54
N ALA A 218 12.58 6.09 14.30
CA ALA A 218 12.95 5.11 13.26
C ALA A 218 14.13 4.22 13.67
N THR A 219 15.06 4.71 14.50
CA THR A 219 16.23 3.92 14.93
C THR A 219 15.89 2.72 15.81
N HIS A 220 14.68 2.68 16.36
CA HIS A 220 14.17 1.56 17.17
C HIS A 220 13.50 0.47 16.32
N PHE A 221 13.43 0.65 15.00
CA PHE A 221 12.78 -0.28 14.08
C PHE A 221 13.82 -1.04 13.25
N PRO A 222 13.83 -2.39 13.30
CA PRO A 222 14.76 -3.18 12.51
C PRO A 222 14.49 -2.99 11.02
N HIS A 223 15.52 -3.05 10.19
CA HIS A 223 15.42 -2.86 8.72
C HIS A 223 14.93 -1.49 8.24
N MET A 224 14.69 -0.54 9.15
CA MET A 224 14.30 0.81 8.78
C MET A 224 15.45 1.54 8.07
N THR A 225 15.10 2.23 6.99
CA THR A 225 16.02 3.09 6.23
C THR A 225 15.57 4.54 6.36
N VAL A 226 16.50 5.49 6.14
CA VAL A 226 16.14 6.92 6.07
C VAL A 226 15.04 7.17 5.04
N ARG A 227 15.10 6.45 3.90
CA ARG A 227 14.12 6.60 2.82
C ARG A 227 12.73 6.11 3.27
N LEU A 228 12.61 4.93 3.87
CA LEU A 228 11.33 4.43 4.38
C LEU A 228 10.76 5.33 5.48
N ALA A 229 11.60 5.79 6.40
CA ALA A 229 11.20 6.73 7.45
C ALA A 229 10.66 8.05 6.86
N ALA A 230 11.35 8.59 5.84
CA ALA A 230 10.91 9.80 5.15
C ALA A 230 9.57 9.62 4.43
N PHE A 231 9.32 8.46 3.82
CA PHE A 231 8.03 8.18 3.18
C PHE A 231 6.88 8.17 4.19
N ALA A 232 7.01 7.40 5.27
CA ALA A 232 6.00 7.35 6.33
C ALA A 232 5.77 8.74 6.96
N TYR A 233 6.83 9.50 7.21
CA TYR A 233 6.71 10.87 7.75
C TYR A 233 5.98 11.81 6.79
N ASN A 234 6.40 11.87 5.53
CA ASN A 234 5.79 12.75 4.53
C ASN A 234 4.31 12.42 4.34
N GLU A 235 3.99 11.13 4.27
CA GLU A 235 2.61 10.66 4.17
C GLU A 235 1.78 11.06 5.39
N TYR A 236 2.32 10.91 6.59
CA TYR A 236 1.65 11.34 7.82
C TYR A 236 1.36 12.86 7.81
N ILE A 237 2.32 13.68 7.39
CA ILE A 237 2.10 15.13 7.25
C ILE A 237 1.04 15.44 6.18
N ILE A 238 1.03 14.72 5.05
CA ILE A 238 0.00 14.88 4.02
C ILE A 238 -1.38 14.51 4.58
N GLU A 239 -1.49 13.38 5.30
CA GLU A 239 -2.73 12.95 5.93
C GLU A 239 -3.27 14.00 6.91
N LEU A 240 -2.40 14.55 7.77
CA LEU A 240 -2.74 15.62 8.69
C LEU A 240 -3.25 16.88 7.95
N ASN A 241 -2.62 17.26 6.83
CA ASN A 241 -3.09 18.37 6.01
C ASN A 241 -4.45 18.08 5.36
N THR A 242 -4.65 16.86 4.87
CA THR A 242 -5.94 16.42 4.32
C THR A 242 -7.02 16.53 5.38
N TYR A 243 -6.80 16.01 6.59
CA TYR A 243 -7.74 16.13 7.70
C TYR A 243 -8.04 17.58 8.07
N ALA A 244 -7.01 18.44 8.13
CA ALA A 244 -7.21 19.86 8.36
C ALA A 244 -8.05 20.50 7.26
N SER A 245 -7.79 20.17 5.98
CA SER A 245 -8.53 20.70 4.82
C SER A 245 -9.98 20.24 4.75
N LEU A 246 -10.30 19.09 5.34
CA LEU A 246 -11.64 18.49 5.40
C LEU A 246 -12.42 18.88 6.65
N LYS A 247 -11.87 19.77 7.49
CA LYS A 247 -12.55 20.23 8.70
C LYS A 247 -13.94 20.78 8.35
N ASP A 248 -14.97 20.30 9.03
CA ASP A 248 -16.37 20.70 8.84
C ASP A 248 -16.95 20.41 7.44
N ILE A 249 -16.32 19.55 6.63
CA ILE A 249 -16.82 19.20 5.28
C ILE A 249 -18.20 18.54 5.31
N ASP A 250 -18.46 17.74 6.35
CA ASP A 250 -19.75 17.09 6.56
C ASP A 250 -20.85 18.10 6.89
N LEU A 251 -20.53 19.13 7.68
CA LEU A 251 -21.43 20.25 7.98
C LEU A 251 -21.70 21.09 6.72
N LEU A 252 -20.68 21.33 5.92
CA LEU A 252 -20.80 22.06 4.66
C LEU A 252 -21.80 21.38 3.72
N TYR A 253 -21.61 20.07 3.50
CA TYR A 253 -22.45 19.28 2.62
C TYR A 253 -23.88 19.15 3.14
N PHE A 254 -24.03 18.92 4.45
CA PHE A 254 -25.33 18.90 5.10
C PHE A 254 -26.07 20.23 4.95
N GLU A 255 -25.42 21.38 5.13
CA GLU A 255 -26.08 22.68 5.07
C GLU A 255 -26.57 23.01 3.65
N ILE A 256 -25.76 22.72 2.63
CA ILE A 256 -26.17 22.87 1.23
C ILE A 256 -27.36 21.94 0.93
N TRP A 257 -27.29 20.68 1.34
CA TRP A 257 -28.40 19.75 1.18
C TRP A 257 -29.65 20.22 1.90
N ARG A 258 -29.55 20.71 3.14
CA ARG A 258 -30.67 21.20 3.96
C ARG A 258 -31.39 22.36 3.26
N LEU A 259 -30.65 23.36 2.77
CA LEU A 259 -31.22 24.49 2.04
C LEU A 259 -31.97 24.04 0.78
N VAL A 260 -31.40 23.11 0.01
CA VAL A 260 -32.02 22.63 -1.22
C VAL A 260 -33.24 21.73 -0.93
N ALA A 261 -33.08 20.73 -0.06
CA ALA A 261 -34.07 19.69 0.18
C ALA A 261 -35.19 20.11 1.15
N LYS A 262 -34.93 21.03 2.09
CA LYS A 262 -35.88 21.44 3.14
C LYS A 262 -36.42 22.85 2.97
N GLU A 263 -35.63 23.74 2.36
CA GLU A 263 -36.01 25.15 2.16
C GLU A 263 -36.30 25.50 0.69
N ASP A 264 -36.32 24.50 -0.20
CA ASP A 264 -36.63 24.64 -1.63
C ASP A 264 -35.75 25.69 -2.33
N ARG A 265 -34.48 25.79 -1.89
CA ARG A 265 -33.49 26.66 -2.52
C ARG A 265 -32.94 26.00 -3.79
N ARG A 266 -32.66 26.81 -4.81
CA ARG A 266 -31.88 26.34 -5.96
C ARG A 266 -30.45 26.06 -5.51
N TYR A 267 -29.84 25.02 -6.09
CA TYR A 267 -28.50 24.57 -5.70
C TYR A 267 -27.46 25.70 -5.63
N LEU A 268 -27.30 26.49 -6.70
CA LEU A 268 -26.31 27.57 -6.73
C LEU A 268 -26.63 28.70 -5.75
N ASP A 269 -27.91 28.96 -5.47
CA ASP A 269 -28.32 29.93 -4.46
C ASP A 269 -27.96 29.42 -3.06
N ALA A 270 -28.18 28.14 -2.77
CA ALA A 270 -27.75 27.49 -1.52
C ALA A 270 -26.22 27.52 -1.36
N VAL A 271 -25.45 27.22 -2.41
CA VAL A 271 -23.98 27.31 -2.39
C VAL A 271 -23.54 28.76 -2.11
N LYS A 272 -24.21 29.75 -2.70
CA LYS A 272 -23.92 31.16 -2.47
C LYS A 272 -24.23 31.59 -1.04
N GLU A 273 -25.39 31.19 -0.50
CA GLU A 273 -25.75 31.45 0.90
C GLU A 273 -24.69 30.86 1.84
N VAL A 274 -24.29 29.60 1.63
CA VAL A 274 -23.24 28.94 2.41
C VAL A 274 -21.87 29.59 2.22
N TYR A 275 -21.55 30.07 1.01
CA TYR A 275 -20.36 30.88 0.75
C TYR A 275 -20.40 32.21 1.49
N GLU A 276 -21.56 32.82 1.72
CA GLU A 276 -21.69 34.07 2.47
C GLU A 276 -21.68 33.83 3.99
N MET A 277 -22.03 32.62 4.45
CA MET A 277 -21.86 32.22 5.84
C MET A 277 -20.37 32.28 6.25
N ASP A 278 -20.08 32.90 7.39
CA ASP A 278 -18.72 32.95 7.95
C ASP A 278 -18.37 31.69 8.78
N LYS A 279 -19.03 30.57 8.49
CA LYS A 279 -18.85 29.30 9.21
C LYS A 279 -17.85 28.35 8.55
N PHE A 280 -17.63 28.49 7.24
CA PHE A 280 -16.85 27.55 6.43
C PHE A 280 -15.64 28.21 5.76
N ALA A 281 -14.88 29.01 6.52
CA ALA A 281 -13.76 29.80 6.00
C ALA A 281 -12.75 28.96 5.20
N ILE A 282 -12.43 27.75 5.66
CA ILE A 282 -11.50 26.83 4.99
C ILE A 282 -11.99 26.36 3.61
N HIS A 283 -13.30 26.33 3.40
CA HIS A 283 -13.94 25.84 2.16
C HIS A 283 -14.31 26.96 1.18
N LYS A 284 -14.07 28.23 1.52
CA LYS A 284 -14.42 29.39 0.66
C LYS A 284 -13.84 29.24 -0.76
N ARG A 285 -12.62 28.72 -0.89
CA ARG A 285 -12.00 28.47 -2.21
C ARG A 285 -12.76 27.43 -3.02
N VAL A 286 -13.22 26.35 -2.38
CA VAL A 286 -13.97 25.26 -3.04
C VAL A 286 -15.36 25.74 -3.44
N LEU A 287 -16.06 26.43 -2.52
CA LEU A 287 -17.35 27.06 -2.79
C LEU A 287 -17.26 28.10 -3.92
N HIS A 288 -16.20 28.91 -3.94
CA HIS A 288 -15.95 29.86 -5.04
C HIS A 288 -15.72 29.14 -6.37
N ALA A 289 -14.97 28.03 -6.39
CA ALA A 289 -14.76 27.24 -7.60
C ALA A 289 -16.09 26.65 -8.12
N GLU A 290 -16.93 26.13 -7.23
CA GLU A 290 -18.27 25.60 -7.54
C GLU A 290 -19.17 26.68 -8.16
N LEU A 291 -19.22 27.89 -7.58
CA LEU A 291 -20.01 29.01 -8.09
C LEU A 291 -19.57 29.50 -9.47
N ASN A 292 -18.28 29.36 -9.79
CA ASN A 292 -17.71 29.82 -11.07
C ASN A 292 -17.54 28.71 -12.10
N ALA A 293 -18.04 27.50 -11.83
CA ALA A 293 -17.89 26.31 -12.67
C ALA A 293 -16.44 26.09 -13.13
N LEU A 294 -15.48 26.36 -12.25
CA LEU A 294 -14.08 26.08 -12.55
C LEU A 294 -13.90 24.57 -12.70
N PRO A 295 -13.02 24.08 -13.60
CA PRO A 295 -12.81 22.66 -13.79
C PRO A 295 -12.26 22.04 -12.50
N VAL A 296 -13.11 21.31 -11.79
CA VAL A 296 -12.77 20.47 -10.64
C VAL A 296 -13.09 19.02 -11.02
N PHE A 297 -12.23 18.09 -10.63
CA PHE A 297 -12.38 16.67 -10.97
C PHE A 297 -13.68 16.05 -10.41
N VAL A 298 -14.18 16.55 -9.28
CA VAL A 298 -15.49 16.20 -8.68
C VAL A 298 -16.11 17.47 -8.07
N THR A 299 -17.39 17.72 -8.32
CA THR A 299 -18.12 18.90 -7.80
C THR A 299 -18.71 18.64 -6.41
N ILE A 300 -19.02 19.70 -5.66
CA ILE A 300 -19.74 19.58 -4.38
C ILE A 300 -21.09 18.87 -4.60
N LYS A 301 -21.78 19.17 -5.71
CA LYS A 301 -23.07 18.55 -6.07
C LYS A 301 -22.94 17.04 -6.16
N GLN A 302 -21.94 16.54 -6.88
CA GLN A 302 -21.70 15.10 -7.07
C GLN A 302 -21.44 14.40 -5.74
N MET A 303 -20.68 15.02 -4.83
CA MET A 303 -20.40 14.45 -3.52
C MET A 303 -21.66 14.36 -2.65
N ILE A 304 -22.47 15.43 -2.63
CA ILE A 304 -23.74 15.44 -1.89
C ILE A 304 -24.67 14.35 -2.42
N TYR A 305 -24.85 14.27 -3.75
CA TYR A 305 -25.69 13.23 -4.37
C TYR A 305 -25.22 11.82 -4.00
N SER A 306 -23.92 11.55 -4.10
CA SER A 306 -23.31 10.26 -3.74
C SER A 306 -23.59 9.89 -2.28
N ILE A 307 -23.45 10.84 -1.36
CA ILE A 307 -23.73 10.64 0.07
C ILE A 307 -25.22 10.38 0.34
N VAL A 308 -26.11 11.15 -0.28
CA VAL A 308 -27.57 11.01 -0.14
C VAL A 308 -28.02 9.65 -0.66
N LYS A 309 -27.52 9.24 -1.83
CA LYS A 309 -27.83 7.95 -2.45
C LYS A 309 -27.33 6.77 -1.61
N GLU A 310 -26.07 6.79 -1.19
CA GLU A 310 -25.50 5.72 -0.34
C GLU A 310 -26.14 5.68 1.04
N GLY A 311 -26.48 6.85 1.59
CA GLY A 311 -27.10 6.99 2.91
C GLY A 311 -28.60 6.72 2.95
N GLY A 312 -29.26 6.55 1.79
CA GLY A 312 -30.70 6.36 1.70
C GLY A 312 -31.51 7.55 2.21
N ILE A 313 -30.98 8.78 2.10
CA ILE A 313 -31.69 9.99 2.51
C ILE A 313 -32.68 10.38 1.42
N ASP A 314 -33.93 10.66 1.79
CA ASP A 314 -34.92 11.27 0.90
C ASP A 314 -35.38 12.65 1.42
N LEU A 315 -36.27 13.31 0.67
CA LEU A 315 -36.82 14.62 1.03
C LEU A 315 -37.64 14.58 2.34
N LYS A 316 -38.08 13.41 2.81
CA LYS A 316 -38.89 13.24 4.03
C LYS A 316 -38.04 12.92 5.26
N ALA A 317 -36.79 12.48 5.08
CA ALA A 317 -35.85 12.20 6.15
C ALA A 317 -35.75 13.38 7.12
N LYS A 318 -35.67 13.10 8.43
CA LYS A 318 -35.48 14.18 9.40
C LYS A 318 -34.07 14.75 9.31
N GLU A 319 -33.91 16.02 9.70
CA GLU A 319 -32.61 16.70 9.62
C GLU A 319 -31.53 16.02 10.49
N ASP A 320 -31.89 15.51 11.66
CA ASP A 320 -30.97 14.79 12.56
C ASP A 320 -30.51 13.44 11.97
N GLU A 321 -31.42 12.70 11.33
CA GLU A 321 -31.12 11.46 10.61
C GLU A 321 -30.19 11.73 9.42
N ALA A 322 -30.50 12.73 8.59
CA ALA A 322 -29.64 13.14 7.48
C ALA A 322 -28.27 13.63 7.97
N ARG A 323 -28.23 14.42 9.05
CA ARG A 323 -26.98 14.92 9.64
C ARG A 323 -26.06 13.78 10.05
N ALA A 324 -26.61 12.73 10.67
CA ALA A 324 -25.83 11.55 11.07
C ALA A 324 -25.20 10.83 9.86
N VAL A 325 -25.94 10.74 8.75
CA VAL A 325 -25.43 10.17 7.49
C VAL A 325 -24.29 11.01 6.91
N PHE A 326 -24.47 12.33 6.78
CA PHE A 326 -23.40 13.22 6.28
C PHE A 326 -22.14 13.12 7.14
N SER A 327 -22.28 13.14 8.47
CA SER A 327 -21.13 12.97 9.38
C SER A 327 -20.42 11.63 9.22
N LYS A 328 -21.14 10.57 8.85
CA LYS A 328 -20.56 9.23 8.61
C LYS A 328 -19.86 9.11 7.26
N LEU A 329 -20.43 9.70 6.21
CA LEU A 329 -20.03 9.42 4.82
C LEU A 329 -19.14 10.50 4.20
N ALA A 330 -19.34 11.78 4.53
CA ALA A 330 -18.64 12.88 3.83
C ALA A 330 -17.12 12.73 3.91
N PHE A 331 -16.59 12.52 5.11
CA PHE A 331 -15.16 12.33 5.30
C PHE A 331 -14.62 11.09 4.60
N ARG A 332 -15.37 9.98 4.62
CA ARG A 332 -14.98 8.72 3.96
C ARG A 332 -14.82 8.90 2.46
N LYS A 333 -15.69 9.69 1.82
CA LYS A 333 -15.63 9.99 0.38
C LYS A 333 -14.38 10.77 -0.02
N HIS A 334 -13.77 11.51 0.90
CA HIS A 334 -12.52 12.23 0.64
C HIS A 334 -11.28 11.50 1.15
N LYS A 335 -11.45 10.50 2.01
CA LYS A 335 -10.34 9.78 2.63
C LYS A 335 -9.92 8.62 1.76
N THR A 336 -8.86 8.83 1.00
CA THR A 336 -8.04 7.75 0.45
C THR A 336 -7.27 7.06 1.57
N MET A 337 -7.01 5.76 1.39
CA MET A 337 -6.15 5.00 2.27
C MET A 337 -4.68 5.31 1.99
N ASN A 338 -3.90 5.40 3.06
CA ASN A 338 -2.46 5.65 2.98
C ASN A 338 -1.67 4.34 2.75
N MET A 339 -0.36 4.43 2.53
CA MET A 339 0.52 3.28 2.29
C MET A 339 0.57 2.34 3.49
N ALA A 340 0.50 2.84 4.72
CA ALA A 340 0.46 1.97 5.90
C ALA A 340 -0.82 1.13 5.92
N GLN A 341 -1.96 1.71 5.55
CA GLN A 341 -3.23 0.99 5.42
C GLN A 341 -3.21 0.00 4.24
N TYR A 342 -2.58 0.36 3.11
CA TYR A 342 -2.34 -0.58 2.02
C TYR A 342 -1.50 -1.77 2.48
N ALA A 343 -0.38 -1.51 3.16
CA ALA A 343 0.53 -2.52 3.67
C ALA A 343 -0.17 -3.46 4.66
N GLU A 344 -0.94 -2.91 5.60
CA GLU A 344 -1.75 -3.66 6.56
C GLU A 344 -2.74 -4.59 5.86
N LYS A 345 -3.52 -4.05 4.91
CA LYS A 345 -4.50 -4.83 4.15
C LYS A 345 -3.83 -5.91 3.28
N LYS A 346 -2.68 -5.60 2.69
CA LYS A 346 -1.89 -6.56 1.89
C LYS A 346 -1.38 -7.71 2.76
N MET A 347 -0.88 -7.41 3.97
CA MET A 347 -0.47 -8.44 4.93
C MET A 347 -1.65 -9.30 5.37
N GLU A 348 -2.80 -8.71 5.67
CA GLU A 348 -4.04 -9.45 6.03
C GLU A 348 -4.43 -10.44 4.92
N ILE A 349 -4.42 -9.99 3.66
CA ILE A 349 -4.71 -10.86 2.51
C ILE A 349 -3.63 -11.94 2.38
N ALA A 350 -2.35 -11.58 2.45
CA ALA A 350 -1.27 -12.56 2.35
C ALA A 350 -1.35 -13.64 3.42
N ASP A 351 -1.72 -13.29 4.66
CA ASP A 351 -1.94 -14.23 5.76
C ASP A 351 -3.10 -15.18 5.46
N ARG A 352 -4.22 -14.65 4.93
CA ARG A 352 -5.37 -15.46 4.50
C ARG A 352 -5.02 -16.42 3.36
N LEU A 353 -4.14 -16.00 2.46
CA LEU A 353 -3.71 -16.77 1.31
C LEU A 353 -2.51 -17.70 1.59
N GLY A 354 -1.92 -17.62 2.77
CA GLY A 354 -0.71 -18.38 3.12
C GLY A 354 0.53 -17.97 2.31
N LEU A 355 0.56 -16.75 1.75
CA LEU A 355 1.62 -16.27 0.85
C LEU A 355 2.89 -15.82 1.57
N ASP A 356 2.88 -15.72 2.90
CA ASP A 356 4.11 -15.51 3.65
C ASP A 356 4.15 -16.19 5.04
N LYS A 357 5.00 -17.21 5.12
CA LYS A 357 5.80 -17.55 6.31
C LYS A 357 7.15 -18.12 5.86
N LYS A 358 7.98 -17.35 5.16
CA LYS A 358 9.41 -17.73 5.02
C LYS A 358 10.21 -17.43 6.30
N VAL A 359 9.80 -18.00 7.44
CA VAL A 359 10.68 -18.19 8.61
C VAL A 359 10.50 -19.55 9.30
N LEU A 360 9.42 -20.33 9.10
CA LEU A 360 9.27 -21.61 9.81
C LEU A 360 9.78 -22.85 9.07
N VAL A 361 10.07 -22.77 7.76
CA VAL A 361 10.63 -23.91 7.02
C VAL A 361 12.12 -24.13 7.36
N PHE A 362 12.85 -23.08 7.76
CA PHE A 362 14.25 -23.24 8.20
C PHE A 362 14.34 -23.83 9.63
N LEU A 363 13.39 -23.53 10.52
CA LEU A 363 13.34 -24.13 11.86
C LEU A 363 12.80 -25.57 11.84
N LEU A 364 11.83 -25.90 10.98
CA LEU A 364 11.41 -27.28 10.78
C LEU A 364 12.45 -28.11 10.02
N GLY A 365 13.14 -27.56 9.02
CA GLY A 365 14.24 -28.23 8.32
C GLY A 365 15.46 -28.50 9.22
N VAL A 366 15.86 -27.52 10.04
CA VAL A 366 17.00 -27.67 10.97
C VAL A 366 16.66 -28.56 12.18
N THR A 367 15.40 -28.62 12.61
CA THR A 367 14.97 -29.58 13.65
C THR A 367 14.84 -31.00 13.08
N PHE A 368 14.38 -31.18 11.84
CA PHE A 368 14.30 -32.52 11.21
C PHE A 368 15.69 -33.14 11.00
N ILE A 369 16.68 -32.34 10.57
CA ILE A 369 18.07 -32.80 10.42
C ILE A 369 18.70 -33.13 11.78
N ASN A 370 18.45 -32.32 12.82
CA ASN A 370 18.98 -32.59 14.15
C ASN A 370 18.33 -33.81 14.80
N VAL A 371 17.03 -34.06 14.60
CA VAL A 371 16.35 -35.26 15.14
C VAL A 371 16.83 -36.54 14.45
N GLN A 372 17.04 -36.54 13.13
CA GLN A 372 17.61 -37.69 12.41
C GLN A 372 19.05 -37.98 12.84
N THR A 373 19.86 -36.94 13.03
CA THR A 373 21.27 -37.08 13.43
C THR A 373 21.38 -37.56 14.88
N LEU A 374 20.50 -37.09 15.77
CA LEU A 374 20.43 -37.56 17.16
C LEU A 374 19.90 -39.00 17.26
N ALA A 375 18.93 -39.38 16.43
CA ALA A 375 18.41 -40.75 16.35
C ALA A 375 19.47 -41.74 15.84
N LEU A 376 20.25 -41.36 14.82
CA LEU A 376 21.38 -42.16 14.30
C LEU A 376 22.53 -42.28 15.32
N ALA A 377 22.83 -41.21 16.07
CA ALA A 377 23.84 -41.22 17.13
C ALA A 377 23.42 -42.02 18.37
N LEU A 378 22.12 -42.09 18.67
CA LEU A 378 21.58 -42.95 19.72
C LEU A 378 21.57 -44.42 19.29
N LEU A 379 21.18 -44.72 18.05
CA LEU A 379 21.21 -46.08 17.51
C LEU A 379 22.62 -46.66 17.44
N SER A 380 23.64 -45.87 17.09
CA SER A 380 25.04 -46.33 17.08
C SER A 380 25.65 -46.53 18.47
N ARG A 381 25.12 -45.83 19.49
CA ARG A 381 25.52 -46.04 20.91
C ARG A 381 24.91 -47.29 21.54
N TYR A 382 23.70 -47.69 21.12
CA TYR A 382 23.02 -48.86 21.69
C TYR A 382 23.25 -50.17 20.90
N PHE A 383 23.75 -50.10 19.67
CA PHE A 383 24.06 -51.28 18.84
C PHE A 383 25.48 -51.19 18.24
N PRO A 384 26.53 -51.67 18.93
CA PRO A 384 27.92 -51.55 18.47
C PRO A 384 28.36 -52.59 17.43
N ASN A 385 27.45 -53.45 16.94
CA ASN A 385 27.74 -54.48 15.94
C ASN A 385 26.81 -54.33 14.71
N PRO A 386 27.27 -54.70 13.51
CA PRO A 386 26.52 -54.46 12.26
C PRO A 386 25.17 -55.21 12.26
N LEU A 387 24.10 -54.47 11.99
CA LEU A 387 22.75 -55.00 11.84
C LEU A 387 22.68 -55.96 10.62
N PRO A 388 21.84 -57.01 10.67
CA PRO A 388 21.68 -57.95 9.57
C PRO A 388 21.11 -57.28 8.30
N TYR A 389 21.48 -57.84 7.15
CA TYR A 389 21.24 -57.39 5.76
C TYR A 389 19.78 -57.08 5.36
N SER A 390 18.80 -57.28 6.23
CA SER A 390 17.39 -56.93 5.97
C SER A 390 17.03 -55.48 6.34
N PHE A 391 17.92 -54.73 6.99
CA PHE A 391 17.70 -53.32 7.34
C PHE A 391 18.36 -52.32 6.37
N THR A 392 19.35 -52.75 5.59
CA THR A 392 20.05 -51.89 4.61
C THR A 392 19.24 -51.60 3.35
N GLY A 393 18.24 -52.44 3.03
CA GLY A 393 17.33 -52.22 1.89
C GLY A 393 16.29 -51.11 2.10
N LEU A 394 15.98 -50.75 3.35
CA LEU A 394 14.99 -49.69 3.62
C LEU A 394 15.59 -48.28 3.53
N LEU A 395 16.91 -48.12 3.74
CA LEU A 395 17.58 -46.83 3.63
C LEU A 395 18.08 -46.51 2.21
N SER A 396 18.34 -47.51 1.34
CA SER A 396 18.81 -47.25 -0.03
C SER A 396 17.74 -46.68 -0.95
N HIS A 397 16.45 -46.80 -0.60
CA HIS A 397 15.34 -46.21 -1.35
C HIS A 397 15.19 -44.70 -1.13
N PHE A 398 15.77 -44.14 -0.07
CA PHE A 398 15.65 -42.71 0.24
C PHE A 398 16.86 -41.85 -0.18
N THR A 399 17.97 -42.46 -0.65
CA THR A 399 19.20 -41.72 -1.00
C THR A 399 19.54 -41.65 -2.48
N HIS A 400 18.79 -42.31 -3.38
CA HIS A 400 19.13 -42.43 -4.81
C HIS A 400 18.16 -41.79 -5.82
N ALA A 401 17.20 -40.98 -5.38
CA ALA A 401 16.22 -40.37 -6.30
C ALA A 401 16.67 -39.17 -7.17
N PRO A 402 17.78 -38.43 -6.93
CA PRO A 402 18.10 -37.27 -7.79
C PRO A 402 19.27 -37.44 -8.77
N LEU A 403 19.78 -38.65 -9.05
CA LEU A 403 20.97 -38.83 -9.92
C LEU A 403 20.73 -39.55 -11.25
N LEU A 404 19.48 -39.66 -11.72
CA LEU A 404 19.16 -40.36 -12.98
C LEU A 404 18.47 -39.51 -14.06
N ILE A 405 18.67 -38.19 -14.05
CA ILE A 405 18.27 -37.29 -15.17
C ILE A 405 19.49 -36.47 -15.62
N HIS A 406 20.58 -37.15 -15.94
CA HIS A 406 21.66 -36.58 -16.74
C HIS A 406 22.41 -37.75 -17.36
N LEU A 407 21.94 -38.20 -18.52
CA LEU A 407 22.70 -38.85 -19.61
C LEU A 407 21.68 -39.42 -20.61
N ILE A 408 21.95 -39.23 -21.91
CA ILE A 408 21.15 -39.53 -23.12
C ILE A 408 20.25 -38.33 -23.53
N GLY A 409 20.45 -37.62 -24.66
CA GLY A 409 21.34 -37.83 -25.79
C GLY A 409 21.39 -36.59 -26.72
N ASP A 410 22.36 -36.63 -27.64
CA ASP A 410 22.82 -35.57 -28.53
C ASP A 410 21.85 -35.09 -29.64
N ARG A 411 22.01 -33.80 -29.99
CA ARG A 411 22.00 -33.11 -31.31
C ARG A 411 21.05 -33.58 -32.44
N VAL A 412 20.26 -32.63 -32.98
CA VAL A 412 20.22 -32.19 -34.40
C VAL A 412 19.60 -30.76 -34.47
N PRO A 413 20.12 -29.81 -35.28
CA PRO A 413 19.58 -28.45 -35.43
C PRO A 413 18.56 -28.36 -36.58
N LEU A 414 17.70 -27.33 -36.61
CA LEU A 414 17.27 -26.60 -37.83
C LEU A 414 16.21 -25.52 -37.55
N SER A 415 16.52 -24.31 -38.04
CA SER A 415 15.64 -23.38 -38.77
C SER A 415 14.54 -22.60 -38.06
N THR A 416 14.84 -21.32 -37.85
CA THR A 416 13.89 -20.19 -37.89
C THR A 416 13.06 -20.16 -39.18
N PRO A 417 11.82 -19.67 -39.10
CA PRO A 417 11.44 -18.58 -40.00
C PRO A 417 10.76 -17.41 -39.29
N SER A 418 11.13 -16.24 -39.80
CA SER A 418 10.48 -14.94 -39.64
C SER A 418 8.97 -14.98 -39.88
N LEU A 419 8.21 -14.29 -39.03
CA LEU A 419 6.94 -13.72 -39.44
C LEU A 419 6.72 -12.33 -38.85
N SER A 420 6.38 -11.44 -39.78
CA SER A 420 6.15 -10.01 -39.72
C SER A 420 4.96 -9.62 -38.84
N THR A 421 5.19 -8.69 -37.93
CA THR A 421 4.16 -7.98 -37.17
C THR A 421 3.41 -7.02 -38.10
N ILE A 422 2.14 -7.30 -38.36
CA ILE A 422 1.17 -6.33 -38.88
C ILE A 422 0.54 -5.66 -37.66
N VAL A 423 0.73 -4.35 -37.55
CA VAL A 423 0.08 -3.49 -36.55
C VAL A 423 -1.14 -2.83 -37.20
N PRO A 424 -2.35 -2.95 -36.62
CA PRO A 424 -3.39 -1.96 -36.83
C PRO A 424 -3.47 -1.03 -35.62
N ASN A 425 -3.25 0.26 -35.89
CA ASN A 425 -3.63 1.37 -35.04
C ASN A 425 -5.14 1.36 -34.80
N HIS A 426 -5.56 1.35 -33.54
CA HIS A 426 -6.89 1.83 -33.15
C HIS A 426 -6.75 2.94 -32.12
N THR A 427 -6.91 4.16 -32.63
CA THR A 427 -7.14 5.40 -31.89
C THR A 427 -8.49 5.28 -31.18
N PHE A 428 -8.49 5.30 -29.85
CA PHE A 428 -9.73 5.46 -29.06
C PHE A 428 -10.03 6.96 -28.93
N GLU A 429 -11.02 7.44 -29.68
CA GLU A 429 -11.67 8.72 -29.45
C GLU A 429 -12.64 8.56 -28.26
N ALA A 430 -12.37 9.27 -27.17
CA ALA A 430 -13.28 9.36 -26.03
C ALA A 430 -14.38 10.38 -26.34
N HIS A 431 -15.61 9.89 -26.59
CA HIS A 431 -16.81 10.73 -26.55
C HIS A 431 -17.34 10.80 -25.11
N PRO A 432 -17.45 11.99 -24.49
CA PRO A 432 -18.17 12.13 -23.24
C PRO A 432 -19.68 12.08 -23.51
N SER A 433 -20.32 11.05 -22.96
CA SER A 433 -21.79 10.95 -22.89
C SER A 433 -22.23 11.50 -21.54
N THR A 434 -22.74 12.73 -21.48
CA THR A 434 -23.42 13.26 -20.29
C THR A 434 -24.92 12.98 -20.38
N PRO A 435 -25.56 12.39 -19.35
CA PRO A 435 -27.01 12.44 -19.21
C PRO A 435 -27.44 13.87 -18.85
N HIS A 436 -28.52 14.35 -19.46
CA HIS A 436 -29.17 15.60 -19.10
C HIS A 436 -29.88 15.44 -17.75
N ASP A 437 -29.22 15.84 -16.65
CA ASP A 437 -29.86 16.05 -15.36
C ASP A 437 -30.32 17.52 -15.22
N ASP A 438 -31.53 17.72 -14.71
CA ASP A 438 -32.05 19.05 -14.36
C ASP A 438 -31.06 19.75 -13.39
N PRO A 439 -30.56 20.95 -13.72
CA PRO A 439 -29.62 21.67 -12.84
C PRO A 439 -30.18 21.93 -11.44
N ASN A 440 -31.50 21.83 -11.24
CA ASN A 440 -32.18 22.13 -9.98
C ASN A 440 -32.40 20.93 -9.04
N THR A 441 -32.11 19.69 -9.43
CA THR A 441 -32.32 18.52 -8.56
C THR A 441 -30.99 18.01 -8.02
N LEU A 442 -30.92 17.78 -6.70
CA LEU A 442 -29.76 17.20 -6.01
C LEU A 442 -29.70 15.70 -6.18
#